data_AF-A0A543FQN4-F1
#
_entry.id   AF-A0A543FQN4-F1
#
_cell.length_a   1.000
_cell.length_b   1.000
_cell.length_c   1.000
_cell.angle_alpha   90.00
_cell.angle_beta   90.00
_cell.angle_gamma   90.00
#
_symmetry.space_group_name_H-M   'P 1'
#
loop_
_entity.id
_entity.type
_entity.pdbx_description
1 polymer ?
#
loop_
_entity_poly.entity_id
_entity_poly.type
_entity_poly.pdbx_seq_one_letter_code
_entity_poly.pdbx_strand_id
1 'polypeptide(L)'
;MTGFGELLRDSRLRVALTQEELAERAGISVRAVGKLESGETCRPRPATVRMLADALGLREPERTLFTSSAFGIRLLRPLGARLVGTGSGAG
;
A
#
# COMPACT_ATOMS: atom_id res chain seq x y z
N MET A 1 5.94 -11.30 -7.05
CA MET A 1 4.88 -10.28 -6.85
C MET A 1 5.12 -9.70 -5.47
N THR A 2 5.52 -8.45 -5.39
CA THR A 2 5.91 -7.80 -4.13
C THR A 2 4.71 -7.61 -3.22
N GLY A 3 4.74 -8.20 -2.03
CA GLY A 3 3.66 -8.11 -1.04
C GLY A 3 3.67 -6.77 -0.30
N PHE A 4 2.57 -6.43 0.39
CA PHE A 4 2.50 -5.21 1.22
C PHE A 4 3.67 -5.09 2.22
N GLY A 5 4.07 -6.21 2.84
CA GLY A 5 5.16 -6.23 3.81
C GLY A 5 6.52 -5.82 3.22
N GLU A 6 6.82 -6.27 2.00
CA GLU A 6 8.04 -5.88 1.29
C GLU A 6 8.00 -4.40 0.91
N LEU A 7 6.86 -3.92 0.40
CA LEU A 7 6.71 -2.50 0.07
C LEU A 7 6.82 -1.59 1.30
N LEU A 8 6.29 -2.03 2.45
CA LEU A 8 6.43 -1.34 3.74
C LEU A 8 7.90 -1.24 4.16
N ARG A 9 8.61 -2.36 4.11
CA ARG A 9 10.04 -2.40 4.43
C ARG A 9 10.86 -1.50 3.51
N ASP A 10 10.62 -1.59 2.20
CA ASP A 10 11.34 -0.78 1.21
C ASP A 10 11.08 0.71 1.40
N SER A 11 9.82 1.09 1.63
CA SER A 11 9.44 2.49 1.89
C SER A 11 10.12 3.00 3.15
N ARG A 12 10.15 2.20 4.23
CA ARG A 12 10.82 2.54 5.48
C ARG A 12 12.32 2.76 5.29
N LEU A 13 12.99 1.86 4.58
CA LEU A 13 14.43 1.95 4.32
C LEU A 13 14.78 3.16 3.45
N ARG A 14 13.92 3.54 2.50
CA ARG A 14 14.13 4.74 1.65
C ARG A 14 14.14 6.05 2.44
N VAL A 15 13.37 6.12 3.53
CA VAL A 15 13.35 7.28 4.43
C VAL A 15 14.24 7.08 5.66
N ALA A 16 15.12 6.07 5.63
CA ALA A 16 16.12 5.76 6.65
C ALA A 16 15.55 5.57 8.07
N LEU A 17 14.33 5.02 8.20
CA LEU A 17 13.73 4.75 9.50
C LEU A 17 14.03 3.33 9.99
N THR A 18 14.22 3.16 11.30
CA THR A 18 14.15 1.85 11.97
C THR A 18 12.70 1.40 12.14
N GLN A 19 12.48 0.13 12.52
CA GLN A 19 11.11 -0.32 12.82
C GLN A 19 10.54 0.41 14.04
N GLU A 20 11.40 0.74 15.01
CA GLU A 20 11.10 1.50 16.21
C GLU A 20 10.65 2.92 15.87
N GLU A 21 11.40 3.62 15.02
CA GLU A 21 11.08 5.00 14.62
C GLU A 21 9.79 5.05 13.77
N LEU A 22 9.60 4.07 12.88
CA LEU A 22 8.35 3.98 12.13
C LEU A 22 7.16 3.70 13.05
N ALA A 23 7.31 2.79 14.01
CA ALA A 23 6.29 2.44 14.98
C ALA A 23 5.89 3.66 15.82
N GLU A 24 6.87 4.41 16.32
CA GLU A 24 6.68 5.64 17.07
C GLU A 24 5.91 6.68 16.25
N ARG A 25 6.38 6.99 15.04
CA ARG A 25 5.74 7.96 14.14
C ARG A 25 4.33 7.56 13.74
N ALA A 26 4.10 6.26 13.54
CA ALA A 26 2.80 5.73 13.16
C ALA A 26 1.88 5.50 14.37
N GLY A 27 2.34 5.62 15.61
CA GLY A 27 1.55 5.36 16.81
C GLY A 27 1.10 3.89 16.94
N ILE A 28 1.93 2.94 16.50
CA ILE A 28 1.67 1.49 16.65
C ILE A 28 2.86 0.80 17.33
N SER A 29 2.74 -0.48 17.67
CA SER A 29 3.86 -1.21 18.29
C SER A 29 4.91 -1.64 17.27
N VAL A 30 6.18 -1.69 17.69
CA VAL A 30 7.30 -2.23 16.88
C VAL A 30 6.99 -3.66 16.43
N ARG A 31 6.39 -4.46 17.30
CA ARG A 31 5.92 -5.82 16.97
C ARG A 31 4.89 -5.82 15.83
N ALA A 32 3.98 -4.85 15.80
CA ALA A 32 3.02 -4.73 14.71
C ALA A 32 3.72 -4.39 13.38
N VAL A 33 4.70 -3.48 13.38
CA VAL A 33 5.54 -3.20 12.20
C VAL A 33 6.25 -4.46 11.73
N GLY A 34 6.93 -5.19 12.62
CA GLY A 34 7.64 -6.42 12.28
C GLY A 34 6.74 -7.50 11.67
N LYS A 35 5.53 -7.70 12.21
CA LYS A 35 4.53 -8.65 11.65
C LYS A 35 4.00 -8.24 10.28
N LEU A 36 3.94 -6.94 10.01
CA LEU A 36 3.52 -6.43 8.70
C LEU A 36 4.64 -6.59 7.68
N GLU A 37 5.87 -6.23 8.03
CA GLU A 37 7.04 -6.36 7.15
C GLU A 37 7.37 -7.82 6.82
N SER A 38 7.18 -8.75 7.75
CA SER A 38 7.39 -10.19 7.52
C SER A 38 6.26 -10.85 6.74
N GLY A 39 5.14 -10.17 6.52
CA GLY A 39 3.95 -10.74 5.92
C GLY A 39 3.15 -11.68 6.83
N GLU A 40 3.51 -11.82 8.12
CA GLU A 40 2.70 -12.59 9.09
C GLU A 40 1.28 -12.02 9.21
N THR A 41 1.14 -10.69 9.06
CA THR A 41 -0.16 -10.02 8.95
C THR A 41 -0.50 -9.74 7.49
N CYS A 42 -1.32 -10.61 6.88
CA CYS A 42 -1.71 -10.50 5.46
C CYS A 42 -2.81 -9.46 5.17
N ARG A 43 -3.54 -8.99 6.20
CA ARG A 43 -4.66 -8.04 6.05
C ARG A 43 -4.63 -6.98 7.16
N PRO A 44 -3.79 -5.94 7.03
CA PRO A 44 -3.78 -4.83 7.98
C PRO A 44 -5.12 -4.08 8.00
N ARG A 45 -5.44 -3.48 9.14
CA ARG A 45 -6.60 -2.59 9.26
C ARG A 45 -6.36 -1.34 8.39
N PRO A 46 -7.39 -0.81 7.70
CA PRO A 46 -7.21 0.37 6.86
C PRO A 46 -6.66 1.60 7.58
N ALA A 47 -7.02 1.80 8.85
CA ALA A 47 -6.48 2.88 9.68
C ALA A 47 -4.96 2.74 9.86
N THR A 48 -4.46 1.53 10.16
CA THR A 48 -3.03 1.24 10.30
C THR A 48 -2.27 1.52 9.01
N VAL A 49 -2.84 1.17 7.85
CA VAL A 49 -2.22 1.45 6.55
C VAL A 49 -2.08 2.96 6.31
N ARG A 50 -3.10 3.76 6.68
CA ARG A 50 -3.04 5.23 6.55
C ARG A 50 -1.98 5.82 7.49
N MET A 51 -1.96 5.40 8.75
CA MET A 51 -0.98 5.83 9.75
C MET A 51 0.45 5.55 9.30
N LEU A 52 0.70 4.37 8.73
CA LEU A 52 2.00 4.03 8.15
C LEU A 52 2.34 4.91 6.94
N ALA A 53 1.40 5.14 6.03
CA ALA A 53 1.62 6.01 4.88
C ALA A 53 1.93 7.47 5.30
N ASP A 54 1.28 7.96 6.35
CA ASP A 54 1.54 9.28 6.92
C ASP A 54 2.93 9.34 7.58
N ALA A 55 3.27 8.34 8.40
CA ALA A 55 4.58 8.24 9.08
C ALA A 55 5.77 8.11 8.11
N LEU A 56 5.55 7.46 6.96
CA LEU A 56 6.51 7.35 5.86
C LEU A 56 6.57 8.61 5.00
N GLY A 57 5.66 9.57 5.18
CA GLY A 57 5.60 10.80 4.37
C GLY A 57 5.19 10.55 2.91
N LEU A 58 4.47 9.45 2.63
CA LEU A 58 4.08 9.09 1.26
C LEU A 58 3.07 10.09 0.68
N ARG A 59 3.36 10.54 -0.53
CA ARG A 59 2.48 11.40 -1.34
C ARG A 59 1.95 10.62 -2.53
N GLU A 60 0.98 11.20 -3.24
CA GLU A 60 0.54 10.61 -4.51
C GLU A 60 1.68 10.63 -5.55
N PRO A 61 1.83 9.60 -6.38
CA PRO A 61 0.99 8.39 -6.50
C PRO A 61 1.38 7.23 -5.56
N GLU A 62 2.50 7.35 -4.84
CA GLU A 62 3.06 6.28 -4.00
C GLU A 62 2.11 5.87 -2.88
N ARG A 63 1.39 6.83 -2.29
CA ARG A 63 0.36 6.59 -1.27
C ARG A 63 -0.77 5.69 -1.78
N THR A 64 -1.25 5.91 -3.01
CA THR A 64 -2.28 5.06 -3.63
C THR A 64 -1.76 3.64 -3.87
N LEU A 65 -0.54 3.48 -4.36
CA LEU A 65 0.08 2.16 -4.55
C LEU A 65 0.25 1.42 -3.22
N PHE A 66 0.76 2.13 -2.21
CA PHE A 66 0.96 1.59 -0.86
C PHE A 66 -0.35 1.09 -0.26
N THR A 67 -1.38 1.93 -0.25
CA THR A 67 -2.70 1.56 0.29
C THR A 67 -3.35 0.43 -0.51
N SER A 68 -3.27 0.44 -1.84
CA SER A 68 -3.88 -0.59 -2.69
C SER A 68 -3.21 -1.97 -2.51
N SER A 69 -1.90 -2.01 -2.32
CA SER A 69 -1.17 -3.27 -2.06
C SER A 69 -1.56 -3.92 -0.73
N ALA A 70 -1.94 -3.12 0.27
CA ALA A 70 -2.35 -3.59 1.59
C ALA A 70 -3.70 -4.35 1.58
N PHE A 71 -4.57 -4.05 0.62
CA PHE A 71 -5.91 -4.64 0.53
C PHE A 71 -6.00 -5.77 -0.50
N GLY A 72 -4.90 -6.09 -1.18
CA GLY A 72 -4.88 -6.97 -2.33
C GLY A 72 -5.66 -6.38 -3.50
N ILE A 73 -5.25 -6.66 -4.74
CA ILE A 73 -6.04 -6.29 -5.92
C ILE A 73 -7.34 -7.10 -5.90
N ARG A 74 -8.35 -6.55 -5.24
CA ARG A 74 -9.77 -6.84 -5.41
C ARG A 74 -10.62 -5.57 -5.45
N LEU A 75 -10.01 -4.40 -5.18
CA LEU A 75 -10.63 -3.08 -5.28
C LEU A 75 -10.37 -2.33 -6.59
N LEU A 76 -9.49 -2.86 -7.47
CA LEU A 76 -9.25 -2.30 -8.81
C LEU A 76 -9.74 -3.27 -9.89
N ARG A 77 -11.06 -3.48 -9.95
CA ARG A 77 -11.69 -3.53 -11.28
C ARG A 77 -11.88 -2.05 -11.64
N PRO A 78 -11.22 -1.49 -12.67
CA PRO A 78 -11.47 -0.11 -13.04
C PRO A 78 -12.95 0.04 -13.38
N LEU A 79 -13.70 0.72 -12.50
CA LEU A 79 -15.02 1.27 -12.80
C LEU A 79 -14.78 2.35 -13.85
N GLY A 80 -14.81 2.00 -15.14
CA GLY A 80 -14.86 3.00 -16.21
C GLY A 80 -14.07 2.76 -17.49
N ALA A 81 -13.29 1.68 -17.63
CA ALA A 81 -12.68 1.36 -18.94
C ALA A 81 -13.60 0.45 -19.76
N ARG A 82 -14.79 0.94 -20.08
CA ARG A 82 -15.55 0.40 -21.22
C ARG A 82 -14.75 0.83 -22.45
N LEU A 83 -13.99 -0.09 -23.04
CA LEU A 83 -13.43 0.07 -24.37
C LEU A 83 -14.59 0.38 -25.32
N VAL A 84 -14.79 1.67 -25.59
CA VAL A 84 -15.42 2.15 -26.80
C VAL A 84 -14.58 1.61 -27.96
N GLY A 85 -15.23 0.85 -28.82
CA GLY A 85 -14.61 0.22 -29.98
C GLY A 85 -15.60 -0.58 -30.82
N THR A 86 -16.86 -0.17 -30.91
CA THR A 86 -17.73 -0.63 -32.00
C THR A 86 -17.43 0.25 -33.21
N GLY A 87 -16.36 -0.07 -33.93
CA GLY A 87 -16.18 0.38 -35.30
C GLY A 87 -17.10 -0.44 -36.20
N SER A 88 -18.33 0.05 -36.42
CA SER A 88 -19.16 -0.36 -37.56
C SER A 88 -19.04 0.75 -38.59
N GLY A 89 -18.07 0.59 -39.50
CA GLY A 89 -17.95 1.38 -40.71
C GLY A 89 -18.76 0.71 -41.81
N ALA A 90 -19.75 1.44 -42.31
CA ALA A 90 -20.47 1.15 -43.54
C ALA A 90 -19.51 1.21 -44.74
N GLY A 91 -19.77 0.36 -45.74
CA GLY A 91 -19.07 0.29 -47.02
C GLY A 91 -19.43 -0.99 -47.76
#